data_AF-K0SEG6-F1
#
_entry.id   AF-K0SEG6-F1
#
_cell.length_a   1.000
_cell.length_b   1.000
_cell.length_c   1.000
_cell.angle_alpha   90.00
_cell.angle_beta   90.00
_cell.angle_gamma   90.00
#
_symmetry.space_group_name_H-M   'P 1'
#
loop_
_entity.id
_entity.type
_entity.pdbx_description
1 polymer ?
#
loop_
_entity_poly.entity_id
_entity_poly.type
_entity_poly.pdbx_seq_one_letter_code
_entity_poly.pdbx_strand_id
1 'polypeptide(L)'
;MSQFIASEKMHEKGLAAIWSLCSLVSNEAKETVGRVAIKPVVNALAASVCSDQVVSNGLGCLKCLSTISTIRTLLEESGSIDLVYSCLWIHLQNRSVVQHGLAALCNITINTDANEVMLISNDELAIIVHIMRYHQNVQRVQDNAIQVLKNFTFSPENLAIMGNDPHLPELIRSAKATHRICFQGRADDLLQLLPDRLQ
;
A
#
# COMPACT_ATOMS: atom_id res chain seq x y z
N MET A 1 19.12 -22.09 22.86
CA MET A 1 17.77 -22.26 22.28
C MET A 1 17.90 -22.07 20.78
N SER A 2 17.86 -23.17 20.04
CA SER A 2 17.84 -23.17 18.58
C SER A 2 16.66 -22.33 18.08
N GLN A 3 16.93 -21.25 17.35
CA GLN A 3 15.92 -20.47 16.65
C GLN A 3 15.08 -21.42 15.80
N PHE A 4 13.81 -21.58 16.17
CA PHE A 4 12.85 -22.27 15.34
C PHE A 4 12.68 -21.39 14.10
N ILE A 5 13.29 -21.77 12.97
CA ILE A 5 13.01 -21.12 11.70
C ILE A 5 11.55 -21.46 11.39
N ALA A 6 10.69 -20.48 11.56
CA ALA A 6 9.28 -20.61 11.30
C ALA A 6 9.08 -21.08 9.85
N SER A 7 8.35 -22.18 9.67
CA SER A 7 8.07 -22.67 8.33
C SER A 7 7.12 -21.70 7.61
N GLU A 8 7.20 -21.64 6.28
CA GLU A 8 6.29 -20.82 5.46
C GLU A 8 4.83 -21.08 5.83
N LYS A 9 4.46 -22.34 6.09
CA LYS A 9 3.11 -22.71 6.52
C LYS A 9 2.73 -22.11 7.88
N MET A 10 3.68 -21.98 8.80
CA MET A 10 3.45 -21.31 10.08
C MET A 10 3.27 -19.81 9.89
N HIS A 11 4.05 -19.16 9.03
CA HIS A 11 3.83 -17.77 8.65
C HIS A 11 2.44 -17.58 8.03
N GLU A 12 2.07 -18.42 7.06
CA GLU A 12 0.80 -18.35 6.36
C GLU A 12 -0.39 -18.39 7.33
N LYS A 13 -0.44 -19.41 8.21
CA LYS A 13 -1.53 -19.59 9.16
C LYS A 13 -1.51 -18.56 10.29
N GLY A 14 -0.33 -18.20 10.78
CA GLY A 14 -0.19 -17.18 11.81
C GLY A 14 -0.68 -15.82 11.34
N LEU A 15 -0.27 -15.39 10.14
CA LEU A 15 -0.73 -14.15 9.52
C LEU A 15 -2.22 -14.18 9.21
N ALA A 16 -2.75 -15.30 8.71
CA ALA A 16 -4.20 -15.44 8.47
C ALA A 16 -5.02 -15.26 9.75
N ALA A 17 -4.54 -15.81 10.88
CA ALA A 17 -5.21 -15.68 12.17
C ALA A 17 -5.17 -14.23 12.68
N ILE A 18 -4.01 -13.57 12.62
CA ILE A 18 -3.86 -12.16 13.00
C ILE A 18 -4.74 -11.27 12.12
N TRP A 19 -4.74 -11.48 10.81
CA TRP A 19 -5.55 -10.71 9.87
C TRP A 19 -7.04 -10.85 10.17
N SER A 20 -7.51 -12.08 10.36
CA SER A 20 -8.90 -12.38 10.69
C SER A 20 -9.31 -11.69 11.99
N LEU A 21 -8.45 -11.75 13.01
CA LEU A 21 -8.68 -11.07 14.28
C LEU A 21 -8.76 -9.54 14.09
N CYS A 22 -7.76 -8.94 13.43
CA CYS A 22 -7.74 -7.50 13.17
C CYS A 22 -8.94 -7.03 12.34
N SER A 23 -9.51 -7.88 11.48
CA SER A 23 -10.66 -7.52 10.66
C SER A 23 -11.98 -7.45 11.42
N LEU A 24 -12.08 -8.09 12.59
CA LEU A 24 -13.32 -8.26 13.34
C LEU A 24 -13.36 -7.47 14.66
N VAL A 25 -12.20 -7.06 15.18
CA VAL A 25 -12.11 -6.41 16.49
C VAL A 25 -12.23 -4.88 16.42
N SER A 26 -12.54 -4.27 17.57
CA SER A 26 -12.62 -2.80 17.71
C SER A 26 -11.26 -2.12 17.45
N ASN A 27 -11.27 -0.82 17.22
CA ASN A 27 -10.04 -0.06 16.99
C ASN A 27 -9.07 -0.11 18.20
N GLU A 28 -9.60 -0.10 19.42
CA GLU A 28 -8.81 -0.26 20.66
C GLU A 28 -8.10 -1.63 20.73
N ALA A 29 -8.81 -2.68 20.33
CA ALA A 29 -8.25 -4.02 20.27
C ALA A 29 -7.22 -4.15 19.13
N LYS A 30 -7.46 -3.55 17.97
CA LYS A 30 -6.48 -3.47 16.87
C LYS A 30 -5.21 -2.76 17.31
N GLU A 31 -5.32 -1.68 18.08
CA GLU A 31 -4.16 -0.98 18.63
C GLU A 31 -3.35 -1.88 19.56
N THR A 32 -4.02 -2.57 20.49
CA THR A 32 -3.36 -3.50 21.42
C THR A 32 -2.64 -4.62 20.68
N VAL A 33 -3.30 -5.21 19.69
CA VAL A 33 -2.73 -6.28 18.85
C VAL A 33 -1.56 -5.75 18.01
N GLY A 34 -1.74 -4.59 17.38
CA GLY A 34 -0.75 -3.96 16.51
C GLY A 34 0.59 -3.75 17.22
N ARG A 35 0.57 -3.25 18.45
CA ARG A 35 1.79 -3.01 19.26
C ARG A 35 2.67 -4.26 19.41
N VAL A 36 2.10 -5.46 19.37
CA VAL A 36 2.83 -6.73 19.49
C VAL A 36 3.00 -7.43 18.14
N ALA A 37 2.05 -7.27 17.22
CA ALA A 37 1.98 -8.02 15.97
C ALA A 37 2.80 -7.43 14.82
N ILE A 38 3.10 -6.12 14.80
CA ILE A 38 3.84 -5.50 13.68
C ILE A 38 5.17 -6.19 13.41
N LYS A 39 6.02 -6.34 14.43
CA LYS A 39 7.35 -6.94 14.27
C LYS A 39 7.29 -8.41 13.78
N PRO A 40 6.46 -9.30 14.36
CA PRO A 40 6.23 -10.63 13.80
C PRO A 40 5.71 -10.64 12.36
N VAL A 41 4.79 -9.73 12.01
CA VAL A 41 4.23 -9.65 10.66
C VAL A 41 5.32 -9.24 9.66
N VAL A 42 6.10 -8.21 9.96
CA VAL A 42 7.21 -7.72 9.14
C VAL A 42 8.29 -8.80 8.97
N ASN A 43 8.66 -9.48 10.06
CA ASN A 43 9.64 -10.57 10.00
C ASN A 43 9.15 -11.74 9.14
N ALA A 44 7.88 -12.13 9.26
CA ALA A 44 7.30 -13.20 8.45
C ALA A 44 7.23 -12.83 6.97
N LEU A 45 6.86 -11.58 6.65
CA LEU A 45 6.88 -11.05 5.29
C LEU A 45 8.30 -11.07 4.70
N ALA A 46 9.30 -10.60 5.45
CA ALA A 46 10.69 -10.60 5.00
C ALA A 46 11.25 -12.02 4.79
N ALA A 47 10.92 -12.95 5.69
CA ALA A 47 11.40 -14.34 5.62
C ALA A 47 10.71 -15.17 4.52
N SER A 48 9.49 -14.81 4.11
CA SER A 48 8.71 -15.55 3.12
C SER A 48 8.18 -14.64 2.01
N VAL A 49 9.01 -13.69 1.58
CA VAL A 49 8.64 -12.66 0.59
C VAL A 49 8.27 -13.23 -0.77
N CYS A 50 8.69 -14.45 -1.09
CA CYS A 50 8.35 -15.12 -2.36
C CYS A 50 7.00 -15.86 -2.33
N SER A 51 6.34 -15.96 -1.17
CA SER A 51 5.07 -16.71 -1.04
C SER A 51 3.88 -15.78 -1.14
N ASP A 52 3.15 -15.86 -2.25
CA ASP A 52 1.94 -15.07 -2.52
C ASP A 52 0.94 -15.08 -1.36
N GLN A 53 0.74 -16.25 -0.73
CA GLN A 53 -0.24 -16.40 0.34
C GLN A 53 0.23 -15.73 1.64
N VAL A 54 1.51 -15.91 2.00
CA VAL A 54 2.11 -15.24 3.15
C VAL A 54 2.08 -13.73 2.95
N VAL A 55 2.49 -13.26 1.78
CA VAL A 55 2.51 -11.83 1.45
C VAL A 55 1.10 -11.25 1.44
N SER A 56 0.13 -11.93 0.83
CA SER A 56 -1.26 -11.45 0.80
C SER A 56 -1.87 -11.35 2.20
N ASN A 57 -1.61 -12.34 3.07
CA ASN A 57 -2.09 -12.32 4.46
C ASN A 57 -1.38 -11.22 5.27
N GLY A 58 -0.05 -11.10 5.14
CA GLY A 58 0.73 -10.11 5.86
C GLY A 58 0.35 -8.68 5.48
N LEU A 59 0.23 -8.36 4.18
CA LEU A 59 -0.27 -7.06 3.73
C LEU A 59 -1.73 -6.83 4.15
N GLY A 60 -2.54 -7.90 4.23
CA GLY A 60 -3.88 -7.85 4.81
C GLY A 60 -3.88 -7.40 6.27
N CYS A 61 -2.97 -7.95 7.10
CA CYS A 61 -2.73 -7.48 8.47
C CYS A 61 -2.35 -6.01 8.49
N LEU A 62 -1.34 -5.61 7.70
CA LEU A 62 -0.83 -4.23 7.69
C LEU A 62 -1.91 -3.23 7.26
N LYS A 63 -2.73 -3.58 6.26
CA LYS A 63 -3.91 -2.80 5.85
C LYS A 63 -4.88 -2.59 7.01
N CYS A 64 -5.21 -3.65 7.76
CA CYS A 64 -6.16 -3.53 8.87
C CYS A 64 -5.60 -2.74 10.06
N LEU A 65 -4.30 -2.88 10.32
CA LEU A 65 -3.63 -2.24 11.45
C LEU A 65 -3.29 -0.77 11.18
N SER A 66 -2.94 -0.42 9.94
CA SER A 66 -2.62 0.96 9.52
C SER A 66 -3.79 1.94 9.63
N THR A 67 -5.02 1.47 9.87
CA THR A 67 -6.15 2.39 10.15
C THR A 67 -5.98 3.10 11.50
N ILE A 68 -5.13 2.59 12.39
CA ILE A 68 -4.86 3.16 13.72
C ILE A 68 -3.62 4.05 13.64
N SER A 69 -3.71 5.31 14.07
CA SER A 69 -2.62 6.29 13.92
C SER A 69 -1.36 5.92 14.70
N THR A 70 -1.51 5.48 15.96
CA THR A 70 -0.38 5.02 16.79
C THR A 70 0.36 3.83 16.18
N ILE A 71 -0.32 3.00 15.39
CA ILE A 71 0.29 1.87 14.69
C ILE A 71 1.00 2.32 13.41
N ARG A 72 0.53 3.37 12.72
CA ARG A 72 1.23 3.93 11.56
C ARG A 72 2.64 4.40 11.91
N THR A 73 2.80 5.09 13.04
CA THR A 73 4.13 5.49 13.52
C THR A 73 5.05 4.29 13.75
N LEU A 74 4.53 3.19 14.32
CA LEU A 74 5.31 1.95 14.48
C LEU A 74 5.67 1.29 13.14
N LEU A 75 4.79 1.40 12.14
CA LEU A 75 5.05 0.90 10.79
C LEU A 75 6.20 1.67 10.12
N GLU A 76 6.20 3.00 10.25
CA GLU A 76 7.28 3.88 9.76
C GLU A 76 8.62 3.51 10.42
N GLU A 77 8.65 3.42 11.76
CA GLU A 77 9.88 3.09 12.51
C GLU A 77 10.42 1.68 12.24
N SER A 78 9.55 0.74 11.84
CA SER A 78 9.92 -0.66 11.61
C SER A 78 10.49 -0.96 10.22
N GLY A 79 10.60 0.04 9.33
CA GLY A 79 11.00 -0.16 7.93
C GLY A 79 9.98 -0.97 7.12
N SER A 80 8.73 -1.04 7.59
CA SER A 80 7.69 -1.86 6.93
C SER A 80 7.26 -1.30 5.58
N ILE A 81 7.43 0.00 5.35
CA ILE A 81 7.04 0.69 4.11
C ILE A 81 7.85 0.17 2.91
N ASP A 82 9.18 0.13 3.03
CA ASP A 82 10.07 -0.43 2.00
C ASP A 82 9.74 -1.89 1.70
N LEU A 83 9.36 -2.65 2.74
CA LEU A 83 8.94 -4.03 2.59
C LEU A 83 7.59 -4.15 1.86
N VAL A 84 6.65 -3.24 2.09
CA VAL A 84 5.39 -3.18 1.34
C VAL A 84 5.66 -2.94 -0.15
N TYR A 85 6.51 -1.96 -0.50
CA TYR A 85 6.90 -1.73 -1.90
C TYR A 85 7.63 -2.92 -2.51
N SER A 86 8.54 -3.55 -1.77
CA SER A 86 9.22 -4.77 -2.22
C SER A 86 8.23 -5.90 -2.51
N CYS A 87 7.26 -6.12 -1.62
CA CYS A 87 6.20 -7.11 -1.83
C CYS A 87 5.34 -6.78 -3.05
N LEU A 88 4.97 -5.51 -3.22
CA LEU A 88 4.20 -5.02 -4.37
C LEU A 88 4.92 -5.24 -5.70
N TRP A 89 6.24 -5.04 -5.74
CA TRP A 89 7.05 -5.26 -6.92
C TRP A 89 7.19 -6.75 -7.26
N ILE A 90 7.56 -7.58 -6.29
CA ILE A 90 7.75 -9.03 -6.48
C ILE A 90 6.44 -9.70 -6.94
N HIS A 91 5.32 -9.29 -6.36
CA HIS A 91 3.99 -9.86 -6.59
C HIS A 91 3.10 -8.97 -7.46
N LEU A 92 3.70 -8.17 -8.34
CA LEU A 92 2.98 -7.20 -9.18
C LEU A 92 1.77 -7.81 -9.90
N GLN A 93 1.87 -9.07 -10.30
CA GLN A 93 0.82 -9.77 -11.06
C GLN A 93 -0.29 -10.34 -10.17
N ASN A 94 -0.04 -10.51 -8.87
CA ASN A 94 -1.02 -11.06 -7.94
C ASN A 94 -1.99 -9.97 -7.48
N ARG A 95 -3.21 -10.03 -8.01
CA ARG A 95 -4.29 -9.08 -7.73
C ARG A 95 -4.56 -8.89 -6.23
N SER A 96 -4.58 -9.96 -5.44
CA SER A 96 -4.90 -9.88 -4.00
C SER A 96 -3.80 -9.15 -3.24
N VAL A 97 -2.54 -9.48 -3.55
CA VAL A 97 -1.35 -8.85 -2.95
C VAL A 97 -1.34 -7.35 -3.25
N VAL A 98 -1.48 -6.95 -4.51
CA VAL A 98 -1.44 -5.52 -4.87
C VAL A 98 -2.63 -4.74 -4.29
N GLN A 99 -3.82 -5.35 -4.19
CA GLN A 99 -4.97 -4.71 -3.55
C GLN A 99 -4.73 -4.43 -2.06
N HIS A 100 -4.17 -5.40 -1.32
CA HIS A 100 -3.86 -5.21 0.10
C HIS A 100 -2.71 -4.24 0.31
N GLY A 101 -1.63 -4.35 -0.48
CA GLY A 101 -0.47 -3.46 -0.37
C GLY A 101 -0.84 -2.01 -0.67
N LEU A 102 -1.54 -1.74 -1.76
CA LEU A 102 -2.01 -0.38 -2.08
C LEU A 102 -2.96 0.16 -1.01
N ALA A 103 -3.86 -0.66 -0.48
CA ALA A 103 -4.77 -0.24 0.60
C ALA A 103 -4.02 0.07 1.91
N ALA A 104 -2.95 -0.66 2.21
CA ALA A 104 -2.08 -0.34 3.33
C ALA A 104 -1.35 0.99 3.10
N LEU A 105 -0.79 1.22 1.90
CA LEU A 105 -0.16 2.49 1.54
C LEU A 105 -1.14 3.66 1.65
N CYS A 106 -2.39 3.53 1.18
CA CYS A 106 -3.42 4.58 1.35
C CYS A 106 -3.56 5.05 2.80
N ASN A 107 -3.43 4.14 3.76
CA ASN A 107 -3.54 4.48 5.18
C ASN A 107 -2.23 5.06 5.72
N ILE A 108 -1.08 4.51 5.32
CA ILE A 108 0.24 4.86 5.86
C ILE A 108 0.75 6.21 5.32
N THR A 109 0.45 6.55 4.06
CA THR A 109 1.02 7.72 3.39
C THR A 109 0.72 9.06 4.09
N ILE A 110 -0.42 9.19 4.77
CA ILE A 110 -0.80 10.43 5.46
C ILE A 110 -0.75 10.21 6.97
N ASN A 111 0.14 10.92 7.63
CA ASN A 111 0.15 11.04 9.08
C ASN A 111 -0.58 12.32 9.48
N THR A 112 -1.88 12.18 9.77
CA THR A 112 -2.74 13.29 10.20
C THR A 112 -2.30 13.93 11.51
N ASP A 113 -1.69 13.15 12.41
CA ASP A 113 -1.36 13.59 13.76
C ASP A 113 -0.09 14.45 13.73
N ALA A 114 0.87 14.10 12.86
CA ALA A 114 2.07 14.89 12.59
C ALA A 114 1.87 15.96 11.50
N ASN A 115 0.73 15.94 10.78
CA ASN A 115 0.50 16.73 9.57
C ASN A 115 1.61 16.52 8.52
N GLU A 116 2.02 15.26 8.34
CA GLU A 116 3.11 14.85 7.47
C GLU A 116 2.61 13.88 6.39
N VAL A 117 3.31 13.90 5.27
CA VAL A 117 3.08 13.01 4.13
C VAL A 117 4.38 12.26 3.87
N MET A 118 4.28 10.95 3.75
CA MET A 118 5.41 10.08 3.40
C MET A 118 6.04 10.54 2.09
N LEU A 119 7.35 10.80 2.11
CA LEU A 119 8.10 11.11 0.89
C LEU A 119 8.33 9.84 0.07
N ILE A 120 8.25 9.95 -1.25
CA ILE A 120 8.50 8.85 -2.19
C ILE A 120 9.74 9.12 -3.03
N SER A 121 10.26 8.05 -3.61
CA SER A 121 11.26 8.02 -4.66
C SER A 121 10.62 7.77 -6.04
N ASN A 122 11.40 7.95 -7.11
CA ASN A 122 10.96 7.59 -8.45
C ASN A 122 10.65 6.08 -8.57
N ASP A 123 11.38 5.23 -7.85
CA ASP A 123 11.19 3.77 -7.90
C ASP A 123 9.87 3.36 -7.25
N GLU A 124 9.53 3.97 -6.11
CA GLU A 124 8.25 3.75 -5.44
C GLU A 124 7.06 4.20 -6.30
N LEU A 125 7.16 5.39 -6.92
CA LEU A 125 6.16 5.83 -7.90
C LEU A 125 6.05 4.86 -9.07
N ALA A 126 7.20 4.42 -9.62
CA ALA A 126 7.24 3.49 -10.73
C ALA A 126 6.53 2.18 -10.39
N ILE A 127 6.66 1.64 -9.18
CA ILE A 127 5.92 0.44 -8.76
C ILE A 127 4.42 0.66 -8.88
N ILE A 128 3.88 1.78 -8.39
CA ILE A 128 2.45 2.10 -8.49
C ILE A 128 2.00 2.21 -9.95
N VAL A 129 2.80 2.88 -10.80
CA VAL A 129 2.55 3.02 -12.24
C VAL A 129 2.52 1.64 -12.93
N HIS A 130 3.45 0.74 -12.62
CA HIS A 130 3.48 -0.61 -13.17
C HIS A 130 2.27 -1.44 -12.74
N ILE A 131 1.85 -1.33 -11.47
CA ILE A 131 0.63 -2.00 -10.98
C ILE A 131 -0.59 -1.49 -11.74
N MET A 132 -0.73 -0.17 -11.89
CA MET A 132 -1.84 0.43 -12.63
C MET A 132 -1.86 -0.02 -14.10
N ARG A 133 -0.70 -0.13 -14.75
CA ARG A 133 -0.58 -0.63 -16.13
C ARG A 133 -0.94 -2.11 -16.25
N TYR A 134 -0.50 -2.95 -15.33
CA TYR A 134 -0.78 -4.39 -15.40
C TYR A 134 -2.26 -4.69 -15.09
N HIS A 135 -2.84 -3.98 -14.11
CA HIS A 135 -4.20 -4.22 -13.61
C HIS A 135 -5.22 -3.19 -14.12
N GLN A 136 -5.09 -2.72 -15.36
CA GLN A 136 -5.95 -1.68 -15.96
C GLN A 136 -7.45 -1.98 -15.82
N ASN A 137 -7.83 -3.25 -15.93
CA ASN A 137 -9.23 -3.71 -15.88
C ASN A 137 -9.70 -4.07 -14.47
N VAL A 138 -8.84 -3.97 -13.44
CA VAL A 138 -9.21 -4.30 -12.06
C VAL A 138 -9.57 -3.01 -11.31
N GLN A 139 -10.86 -2.70 -11.28
CA GLN A 139 -11.42 -1.48 -10.68
C GLN A 139 -10.85 -1.16 -9.29
N ARG A 140 -10.85 -2.13 -8.38
CA ARG A 140 -10.35 -1.96 -7.00
C ARG A 140 -8.86 -1.60 -6.93
N VAL A 141 -8.05 -2.12 -7.86
CA VAL A 141 -6.62 -1.79 -7.93
C VAL A 141 -6.43 -0.36 -8.41
N GLN A 142 -7.14 0.05 -9.47
CA GLN A 142 -7.10 1.41 -9.98
C GLN A 142 -7.58 2.43 -8.94
N ASP A 143 -8.65 2.10 -8.21
CA ASP A 143 -9.19 2.93 -7.13
C ASP A 143 -8.20 3.16 -6.00
N ASN A 144 -7.58 2.09 -5.49
CA ASN A 144 -6.56 2.19 -4.46
C ASN A 144 -5.33 2.96 -4.98
N ALA A 145 -4.87 2.69 -6.20
CA ALA A 145 -3.71 3.38 -6.76
C ALA A 145 -3.95 4.88 -6.94
N ILE A 146 -5.11 5.28 -7.47
CA ILE A 146 -5.50 6.70 -7.56
C ILE A 146 -5.59 7.36 -6.18
N GLN A 147 -6.07 6.64 -5.16
CA GLN A 147 -6.06 7.16 -3.80
C GLN A 147 -4.64 7.37 -3.25
N VAL A 148 -3.73 6.42 -3.45
CA VAL A 148 -2.32 6.56 -3.07
C VAL A 148 -1.70 7.78 -3.75
N LEU A 149 -1.89 7.92 -5.07
CA LEU A 149 -1.39 9.06 -5.83
C LEU A 149 -1.95 10.40 -5.33
N LYS A 150 -3.25 10.45 -4.99
CA LYS A 150 -3.85 11.66 -4.39
C LYS A 150 -3.25 11.96 -3.02
N ASN A 151 -2.92 10.95 -2.23
CA ASN A 151 -2.27 11.18 -0.95
C ASN A 151 -0.86 11.78 -1.15
N PHE A 152 -0.13 11.35 -2.18
CA PHE A 152 1.19 11.90 -2.50
C PHE A 152 1.15 13.39 -2.86
N THR A 153 0.08 13.90 -3.48
CA THR A 153 0.00 15.31 -3.87
C THR A 153 -0.05 16.29 -2.69
N PHE A 154 -0.24 15.81 -1.46
CA PHE A 154 -0.15 16.65 -0.27
C PHE A 154 1.29 17.04 0.11
N SER A 155 2.31 16.49 -0.56
CA SER A 155 3.70 16.96 -0.49
C SER A 155 4.14 17.56 -1.84
N PRO A 156 4.71 18.78 -1.85
CA PRO A 156 5.29 19.38 -3.06
C PRO A 156 6.42 18.56 -3.69
N GLU A 157 7.24 17.90 -2.88
CA GLU A 157 8.35 17.06 -3.32
C GLU A 157 7.84 15.83 -4.09
N ASN A 158 6.84 15.16 -3.53
CA ASN A 158 6.17 14.04 -4.18
C ASN A 158 5.48 14.48 -5.47
N LEU A 159 4.83 15.66 -5.47
CA LEU A 159 4.19 16.22 -6.66
C LEU A 159 5.21 16.49 -7.77
N ALA A 160 6.41 16.96 -7.43
CA ALA A 160 7.50 17.15 -8.40
C ALA A 160 7.95 15.82 -9.02
N ILE A 161 8.06 14.76 -8.21
CA ILE A 161 8.37 13.39 -8.69
C ILE A 161 7.27 12.90 -9.63
N MET A 162 6.00 13.04 -9.24
CA MET A 162 4.85 12.67 -10.06
C MET A 162 4.79 13.45 -11.38
N GLY A 163 5.10 14.75 -11.37
CA GLY A 163 5.11 15.59 -12.57
C GLY A 163 6.27 15.31 -13.53
N ASN A 164 7.25 14.53 -13.10
CA ASN A 164 8.35 14.06 -13.95
C ASN A 164 8.05 12.73 -14.64
N ASP A 165 7.05 11.98 -14.20
CA ASP A 165 6.62 10.76 -14.91
C ASP A 165 5.70 11.13 -16.10
N PRO A 166 6.13 10.92 -17.35
CA PRO A 166 5.38 11.34 -18.53
C PRO A 166 4.13 10.48 -18.78
N HIS A 167 4.05 9.28 -18.21
CA HIS A 167 3.00 8.32 -18.50
C HIS A 167 1.87 8.34 -17.46
N LEU A 168 2.15 8.87 -16.26
CA LEU A 168 1.20 8.96 -15.17
C LEU A 168 -0.11 9.66 -15.57
N PRO A 169 -0.12 10.83 -16.25
CA PRO A 169 -1.38 11.48 -16.63
C PRO A 169 -2.23 10.65 -17.58
N GLU A 170 -1.63 10.01 -18.59
CA GLU A 170 -2.34 9.14 -19.54
C GLU A 170 -2.95 7.92 -18.83
N LEU A 171 -2.22 7.35 -17.88
CA LEU A 171 -2.68 6.21 -17.11
C LEU A 171 -3.86 6.57 -16.20
N ILE A 172 -3.83 7.74 -15.56
CA ILE A 172 -4.95 8.27 -14.77
C ILE A 172 -6.17 8.50 -15.66
N ARG A 173 -5.98 9.10 -16.86
CA ARG A 173 -7.08 9.29 -17.84
C ARG A 173 -7.66 7.95 -18.28
N SER A 174 -6.83 6.95 -18.56
CA SER A 174 -7.26 5.60 -18.91
C SER A 174 -8.05 4.93 -17.78
N ALA A 175 -7.54 4.98 -16.54
CA ALA A 175 -8.22 4.46 -15.37
C ALA A 175 -9.60 5.11 -15.19
N LYS A 176 -9.67 6.45 -15.31
CA LYS A 176 -10.91 7.23 -15.28
C LYS A 176 -11.88 6.81 -16.39
N ALA A 177 -11.40 6.63 -17.61
CA ALA A 177 -12.24 6.24 -18.75
C ALA A 177 -12.86 4.85 -18.58
N THR A 178 -12.11 3.90 -18.03
CA THR A 178 -12.53 2.51 -17.81
C THR A 178 -13.44 2.37 -16.58
N HIS A 179 -13.19 3.12 -15.49
CA HIS A 179 -13.89 2.97 -14.20
C HIS A 179 -14.62 4.25 -13.75
N ARG A 180 -15.33 4.91 -14.67
CA ARG A 180 -15.91 6.27 -14.53
C ARG A 180 -16.66 6.59 -13.24
N ILE A 181 -17.28 5.60 -12.59
CA ILE A 181 -18.17 5.82 -11.44
C ILE A 181 -17.39 5.91 -10.11
N CYS A 182 -16.13 5.47 -10.07
CA CYS A 182 -15.49 5.14 -8.79
C CYS A 182 -14.62 6.24 -8.18
N PHE A 183 -14.11 7.17 -8.99
CA PHE A 183 -13.06 8.06 -8.51
C PHE A 183 -13.56 9.30 -7.75
N GLN A 184 -14.87 9.56 -7.64
CA GLN A 184 -15.42 10.73 -6.92
C GLN A 184 -14.72 12.08 -7.26
N GLY A 185 -14.30 12.27 -8.51
CA GLY A 185 -13.53 13.46 -8.93
C GLY A 185 -12.04 13.44 -8.58
N ARG A 186 -11.54 12.48 -7.80
CA ARG A 186 -10.12 12.37 -7.41
C ARG A 186 -9.17 12.32 -8.60
N ALA A 187 -9.55 11.61 -9.66
CA ALA A 187 -8.75 11.54 -10.88
C ALA A 187 -8.67 12.89 -11.62
N ASP A 188 -9.73 13.71 -11.54
CA ASP A 188 -9.74 15.06 -12.11
C ASP A 188 -8.84 16.01 -11.32
N ASP A 189 -8.96 15.98 -9.99
CA ASP A 189 -8.08 16.76 -9.10
C ASP A 189 -6.60 16.45 -9.39
N LEU A 190 -6.26 15.16 -9.53
CA LEU A 190 -4.90 14.73 -9.86
C LEU A 190 -4.42 15.28 -11.21
N LEU A 191 -5.26 15.22 -12.25
CA LEU A 191 -4.90 15.71 -13.57
C LEU A 191 -4.72 17.22 -13.61
N GLN A 192 -5.41 17.99 -12.76
CA GLN A 192 -5.21 19.43 -12.65
C GLN A 192 -3.87 19.81 -12.00
N LEU A 193 -3.36 18.94 -11.11
CA LEU A 193 -2.10 19.16 -10.40
C LEU A 193 -0.87 18.68 -11.19
N LEU A 194 -1.04 17.74 -12.11
CA LEU A 194 0.04 17.22 -12.93
C LEU A 194 0.20 18.04 -14.22
N PRO A 195 1.43 18.29 -14.66
CA PRO A 195 1.67 19.03 -15.89
C PRO A 195 1.09 18.28 -17.09
N ASP A 196 0.18 18.93 -17.84
CA ASP A 196 -0.33 18.44 -19.11
C ASP A 196 0.78 18.52 -20.17
N ARG A 197 1.56 17.45 -20.34
CA ARG A 197 2.53 17.34 -21.45
C ARG A 197 1.91 16.74 -22.71
N LEU A 198 0.70 17.20 -23.07
CA LEU A 198 0.14 17.01 -24.41
C LEU A 198 0.44 18.25 -25.26
N GLN A 199 1.73 18.49 -25.53
CA GLN A 199 2.23 19.35 -26.59
C GLN A 199 3.47 18.71 -27.21
#